data_AF-A0A2S7KLM2-F1
#
_entry.id   AF-A0A2S7KLM2-F1
#
_cell.length_a   1.000
_cell.length_b   1.000
_cell.length_c   1.000
_cell.angle_alpha   90.00
_cell.angle_beta   90.00
_cell.angle_gamma   90.00
#
_symmetry.space_group_name_H-M   'P 1'
#
loop_
_entity.id
_entity.type
_entity.pdbx_description
1 polymer ?
#
loop_
_entity_poly.entity_id
_entity_poly.type
_entity_poly.pdbx_seq_one_letter_code
_entity_poly.pdbx_strand_id
1 'polypeptide(L)'
;MYLAIRGQWQAFEDQQVVDMLGRTIQTQRDFWKDHSQEYFTVTLIPTQLDRGSSMGGTGLTNSFAANASNNKYLDFSGLSWLFNHELMHNWIGHTIKNAN
;
A
#
# COMPACT_ATOMS: atom_id res chain seq x y z
N MET A 1 -0.38 0.50 12.96
CA MET A 1 0.16 0.40 11.59
C MET A 1 1.59 0.89 11.62
N TYR A 2 2.47 0.26 10.86
CA TYR A 2 3.88 0.64 10.75
C TYR A 2 4.24 0.87 9.29
N LEU A 3 4.96 1.96 9.02
CA LEU A 3 5.55 2.24 7.71
C LEU A 3 7.07 2.12 7.83
N ALA A 4 7.68 1.27 7.00
CA ALA A 4 9.11 1.21 6.80
C ALA A 4 9.42 1.69 5.39
N ILE A 5 10.03 2.87 5.29
CA ILE A 5 10.28 3.54 4.01
C ILE A 5 11.78 3.75 3.82
N ARG A 6 12.26 3.55 2.59
CA ARG A 6 13.67 3.79 2.23
C ARG A 6 13.78 5.05 1.37
N GLY A 7 14.79 5.87 1.67
CA GLY A 7 15.17 7.02 0.86
C GLY A 7 14.34 8.27 1.16
N GLN A 8 14.67 9.36 0.45
CA GLN A 8 13.94 10.62 0.50
C GLN A 8 13.11 10.74 -0.78
N TRP A 9 11.79 10.86 -0.63
CA TRP A 9 10.87 10.82 -1.76
C TRP A 9 10.62 12.22 -2.33
N GLN A 10 10.60 12.31 -3.66
CA GLN A 10 10.39 13.59 -4.35
C GLN A 10 8.91 13.97 -4.45
N ALA A 11 8.02 12.99 -4.47
CA ALA A 11 6.61 13.16 -4.83
C ALA A 11 5.67 13.37 -3.62
N PHE A 12 6.13 13.09 -2.40
CA PHE A 12 5.31 13.14 -1.19
C PHE A 12 6.17 13.22 0.06
N GLU A 13 5.55 13.59 1.17
CA GLU A 13 6.09 13.48 2.51
C GLU A 13 5.67 12.15 3.15
N ASP A 14 6.54 11.60 4.02
CA ASP A 14 6.28 10.33 4.71
C ASP A 14 4.95 10.35 5.49
N GLN A 15 4.60 11.49 6.10
CA GLN A 15 3.35 11.64 6.85
C GLN A 15 2.12 11.52 5.95
N GLN A 16 2.18 11.98 4.70
CA GLN A 16 1.07 11.84 3.76
C GLN A 16 0.79 10.36 3.46
N VAL A 17 1.85 9.54 3.34
CA VAL A 17 1.74 8.10 3.15
C VAL A 17 1.14 7.44 4.39
N VAL A 18 1.63 7.79 5.59
CA VAL A 18 1.10 7.27 6.87
C VAL A 18 -0.40 7.55 7.00
N ASP A 19 -0.82 8.78 6.71
CA ASP A 19 -2.22 9.20 6.84
C ASP A 19 -3.13 8.48 5.83
N MET A 20 -2.69 8.35 4.58
CA MET A 20 -3.44 7.64 3.54
C MET A 20 -3.52 6.13 3.84
N LEU A 21 -2.44 5.51 4.32
CA LEU A 21 -2.45 4.11 4.74
C LEU A 21 -3.37 3.89 5.94
N GLY A 22 -3.30 4.77 6.94
CA GLY A 22 -4.16 4.72 8.12
C GLY A 22 -5.64 4.77 7.75
N ARG A 23 -6.03 5.72 6.89
CA ARG A 23 -7.41 5.81 6.37
C ARG A 23 -7.79 4.56 5.57
N THR A 24 -6.95 4.13 4.63
CA THR A 24 -7.20 2.95 3.78
C THR A 24 -7.44 1.69 4.63
N ILE A 25 -6.57 1.45 5.62
CA ILE A 25 -6.67 0.29 6.52
C ILE A 25 -7.93 0.36 7.36
N GLN A 26 -8.20 1.51 8.00
CA GLN A 26 -9.37 1.68 8.84
C GLN A 26 -10.67 1.48 8.03
N THR A 27 -10.79 2.16 6.89
CA THR A 27 -11.99 2.10 6.04
C THR A 27 -12.26 0.68 5.53
N GLN A 28 -11.24 -0.05 5.08
CA GLN A 28 -11.46 -1.42 4.60
C GLN A 28 -11.82 -2.38 5.74
N ARG A 29 -11.16 -2.27 6.89
CA ARG A 29 -11.49 -3.09 8.07
C ARG A 29 -12.93 -2.85 8.55
N ASP A 30 -13.35 -1.59 8.61
CA ASP A 30 -14.72 -1.22 8.96
C ASP A 30 -15.74 -1.76 7.96
N PHE A 31 -15.44 -1.65 6.66
CA PHE A 31 -16.30 -2.15 5.59
C PHE A 31 -16.53 -3.67 5.69
N TRP A 32 -15.45 -4.43 5.88
CA TRP A 32 -15.51 -5.90 6.00
C TRP A 32 -15.89 -6.38 7.41
N LYS A 33 -15.97 -5.46 8.39
CA LYS A 33 -16.11 -5.75 9.82
C LYS A 33 -15.04 -6.70 10.36
N ASP A 34 -13.83 -6.60 9.81
CA ASP A 34 -12.69 -7.44 10.16
C ASP A 34 -11.62 -6.62 10.87
N HIS A 35 -11.58 -6.77 12.19
CA HIS A 35 -10.62 -6.14 13.08
C HIS A 35 -9.66 -7.15 13.71
N SER A 36 -9.55 -8.35 13.14
CA SER A 36 -8.72 -9.45 13.68
C SER A 36 -7.22 -9.16 13.67
N GLN A 37 -6.79 -8.20 12.85
CA GLN A 37 -5.39 -7.84 12.66
C GLN A 37 -4.97 -6.67 13.57
N GLU A 38 -4.27 -6.97 14.67
CA GLU A 38 -3.79 -5.95 15.63
C GLU A 38 -2.80 -4.96 15.00
N TYR A 39 -2.01 -5.41 14.04
CA TYR A 39 -1.02 -4.61 13.33
C TYR A 39 -1.11 -4.81 11.82
N PHE A 40 -0.53 -3.86 11.09
CA PHE A 40 -0.32 -3.95 9.65
C PHE A 40 0.96 -3.19 9.30
N THR A 41 1.84 -3.82 8.54
CA THR A 41 3.15 -3.26 8.19
C THR A 41 3.27 -3.04 6.70
N VAL A 42 3.63 -1.82 6.30
CA VAL A 42 3.91 -1.49 4.90
C VAL A 42 5.39 -1.22 4.73
N THR A 43 6.01 -1.85 3.73
CA THR A 43 7.35 -1.47 3.26
C THR A 43 7.23 -0.73 1.93
N LEU A 44 7.97 0.36 1.77
CA LEU A 44 8.02 1.12 0.53
C LEU A 44 9.47 1.42 0.15
N ILE A 45 9.91 0.84 -0.97
CA ILE A 45 11.27 1.02 -1.48
C ILE A 45 11.27 1.78 -2.82
N PRO A 46 12.28 2.64 -3.06
CA PRO A 46 12.38 3.39 -4.29
C PRO A 46 12.98 2.51 -5.39
N THR A 47 12.44 2.64 -6.60
CA THR A 47 13.09 2.19 -7.84
C THR A 47 13.61 3.39 -8.62
N GLN A 48 14.61 3.17 -9.48
CA GLN A 48 15.15 4.21 -10.35
C GLN A 48 14.47 4.14 -11.72
N LEU A 49 13.90 5.26 -12.13
CA LEU A 49 13.34 5.47 -13.45
C LEU A 49 13.46 6.95 -13.79
N ASP A 50 14.15 7.30 -14.87
CA ASP A 50 14.43 8.71 -15.19
C ASP A 50 13.20 9.45 -15.75
N ARG A 51 12.30 8.71 -16.42
CA ARG A 51 11.09 9.24 -17.06
C ARG A 51 9.91 8.30 -16.91
N GLY A 52 8.73 8.87 -16.68
CA GLY A 52 7.52 8.11 -16.42
C GLY A 52 7.45 7.61 -14.98
N SER A 53 6.41 6.84 -14.69
CA SER A 53 6.15 6.29 -13.36
C SER A 53 5.92 4.78 -13.45
N SER A 54 6.46 4.06 -12.48
CA SER A 54 6.20 2.64 -12.29
C SER A 54 6.05 2.38 -10.80
N MET A 55 5.13 1.49 -10.47
CA MET A 55 4.81 1.13 -9.10
C MET A 55 4.20 -0.26 -9.10
N GLY A 56 4.42 -0.99 -8.01
CA GLY A 56 3.86 -2.30 -7.80
C GLY A 56 4.03 -2.73 -6.36
N GLY A 57 3.41 -3.85 -6.03
CA GLY A 57 3.60 -4.44 -4.73
C GLY A 57 2.99 -5.83 -4.65
N THR A 58 3.02 -6.36 -3.44
CA THR A 58 2.41 -7.64 -3.13
C THR A 58 1.89 -7.65 -1.70
N GLY A 59 0.61 -8.03 -1.55
CA GLY A 59 0.01 -8.34 -0.26
C GLY A 59 0.61 -9.58 0.39
N LEU A 60 0.87 -9.49 1.69
CA LEU A 60 1.38 -10.55 2.55
C LEU A 60 0.51 -10.64 3.82
N THR A 61 0.75 -11.63 4.69
CA THR A 61 0.05 -11.72 5.97
C THR A 61 0.34 -10.47 6.82
N ASN A 62 -0.72 -9.73 7.16
CA ASN A 62 -0.67 -8.49 7.93
C ASN A 62 0.37 -7.48 7.42
N SER A 63 0.70 -7.53 6.14
CA SER A 63 1.72 -6.66 5.57
C SER A 63 1.57 -6.47 4.08
N PHE A 64 2.22 -5.41 3.57
CA PHE A 64 2.28 -5.10 2.16
C PHE A 64 3.68 -4.64 1.79
N ALA A 65 4.25 -5.20 0.72
CA ALA A 65 5.54 -4.77 0.21
C ALA A 65 5.36 -4.03 -1.11
N ALA A 66 5.80 -2.77 -1.14
CA ALA A 66 5.62 -1.85 -2.26
C ALA A 66 6.95 -1.35 -2.81
N ASN A 67 6.97 -1.10 -4.12
CA ASN A 67 8.04 -0.38 -4.78
C ASN A 67 7.45 0.67 -5.73
N ALA A 68 8.12 1.82 -5.86
CA ALA A 68 7.71 2.86 -6.78
C ALA A 68 8.89 3.70 -7.27
N SER A 69 8.80 4.24 -8.47
CA SER A 69 9.81 5.11 -9.07
C SER A 69 9.93 6.41 -8.28
N ASN A 70 11.10 6.70 -7.70
CA ASN A 70 11.29 7.92 -6.92
C ASN A 70 11.72 9.10 -7.80
N ASN A 71 10.75 9.70 -8.49
CA ASN A 71 10.93 10.85 -9.36
C ASN A 71 9.68 11.76 -9.32
N LYS A 72 9.74 12.91 -10.00
CA LYS A 72 8.64 13.88 -10.09
C LYS A 72 7.39 13.40 -10.86
N TYR A 73 7.48 12.27 -11.56
CA TYR A 73 6.37 11.71 -12.35
C TYR A 73 5.53 10.72 -11.55
N LEU A 74 5.99 10.30 -10.37
CA LEU A 74 5.19 9.46 -9.47
C LEU A 74 3.99 10.25 -8.97
N ASP A 75 2.80 9.76 -9.29
CA ASP A 75 1.54 10.30 -8.80
C ASP A 75 1.14 9.61 -7.50
N PHE A 76 0.91 10.40 -6.46
CA PHE A 76 0.44 9.94 -5.16
C PHE A 76 -0.94 9.28 -5.24
N SER A 77 -1.79 9.67 -6.19
CA SER A 77 -3.10 9.03 -6.40
C SER A 77 -2.94 7.57 -6.85
N GLY A 78 -1.91 7.29 -7.66
CA GLY A 78 -1.55 5.94 -8.07
C GLY A 78 -1.15 5.08 -6.88
N LEU A 79 -0.31 5.61 -5.98
CA LEU A 79 0.04 4.92 -4.72
C LEU A 79 -1.19 4.59 -3.89
N SER A 80 -2.10 5.55 -3.71
CA SER A 80 -3.37 5.34 -2.99
C SER A 80 -4.19 4.21 -3.63
N TRP A 81 -4.28 4.15 -4.95
CA TRP A 81 -4.95 3.07 -5.66
C TRP A 81 -4.31 1.70 -5.39
N LEU A 82 -2.98 1.60 -5.50
CA LEU A 82 -2.25 0.35 -5.25
C LEU A 82 -2.45 -0.16 -3.83
N PHE A 83 -2.35 0.70 -2.82
CA PHE A 83 -2.59 0.28 -1.44
C PHE A 83 -4.02 -0.21 -1.21
N ASN A 84 -5.01 0.43 -1.85
CA ASN A 84 -6.39 -0.03 -1.78
C ASN A 84 -6.58 -1.39 -2.46
N HIS A 85 -6.00 -1.58 -3.64
CA HIS A 85 -6.04 -2.83 -4.39
C HIS A 85 -5.44 -3.99 -3.59
N GLU A 86 -4.25 -3.79 -3.05
CA GLU A 86 -3.47 -4.84 -2.40
C GLU A 86 -4.03 -5.20 -1.03
N LEU A 87 -4.56 -4.23 -0.29
CA LEU A 87 -5.22 -4.50 0.97
C LEU A 87 -6.53 -5.31 0.77
N MET A 88 -7.25 -5.05 -0.33
CA MET A 88 -8.48 -5.79 -0.66
C MET A 88 -8.23 -7.29 -0.82
N HIS A 89 -7.01 -7.69 -1.22
CA HIS A 89 -6.66 -9.09 -1.37
C HIS A 89 -6.73 -9.91 -0.07
N ASN A 90 -6.68 -9.27 1.10
CA ASN A 90 -6.93 -9.96 2.38
C ASN A 90 -8.29 -10.64 2.42
N TRP A 91 -9.30 -10.03 1.79
CA TRP A 91 -10.65 -10.60 1.71
C TRP A 91 -10.87 -11.27 0.37
N ILE A 92 -10.62 -10.60 -0.74
CA ILE A 92 -10.90 -11.12 -2.08
C ILE A 92 -9.65 -11.81 -2.67
N GLY A 93 -9.71 -13.12 -2.82
CA GLY A 93 -8.61 -13.95 -3.32
C GLY A 93 -7.88 -14.72 -2.20
N HIS A 94 -7.85 -14.20 -0.96
CA HIS A 94 -7.31 -14.92 0.20
C HIS A 94 -8.39 -15.62 1.03
N THR A 95 -9.33 -14.86 1.60
CA THR A 95 -10.40 -15.40 2.47
C THR A 95 -11.57 -15.91 1.63
N ILE A 96 -12.07 -15.04 0.74
CA ILE A 96 -13.10 -15.35 -0.24
C ILE A 96 -12.39 -15.84 -1.50
N LYS A 97 -12.57 -17.12 -1.81
CA LYS A 97 -11.98 -17.78 -2.98
C LYS A 97 -13.09 -18.36 -3.84
N ASN A 98 -12.83 -18.44 -5.14
CA ASN A 98 -13.71 -19.19 -6.05
C ASN A 98 -13.73 -20.67 -5.63
N ALA A 99 -14.90 -21.30 -5.78
CA ALA A 99 -15.04 -22.74 -5.66
C ALA A 99 -14.43 -23.39 -6.92
N ASN A 100 -13.10 -23.48 -6.97
CA ASN A 100 -12.42 -24.32 -7.94
C ASN A 100 -12.38 -25.76 -7.45
#